data_AF-A0A412YL16-F1
#
_entry.id   AF-A0A412YL16-F1
#
_cell.length_a   1.000
_cell.length_b   1.000
_cell.length_c   1.000
_cell.angle_alpha   90.00
_cell.angle_beta   90.00
_cell.angle_gamma   90.00
#
_symmetry.space_group_name_H-M   'P 1'
#
loop_
_entity.id
_entity.type
_entity.pdbx_description
1 polymer ?
#
loop_
_entity_poly.entity_id
_entity_poly.type
_entity_poly.pdbx_seq_one_letter_code
_entity_poly.pdbx_strand_id
1 'polypeptide(L)'
;MNKHFYLKHEIMAFNDPRIQNMLRQEGGKAYGAYWYIMEKLSLLPDMEAELKYLKPFATRNFTYPYMMKIVTNFGLFTVTDSCFSPVQLNTKCVAEPQKAEENTAENSGQNGKKYPDNDVKPGKNAGFSTKNRQTMDKNRD
;
A
#
# COMPACT_ATOMS: atom_id res chain seq x y z
N MET A 1 -7.13 26.01 -13.61
CA MET A 1 -7.68 24.78 -12.99
C MET A 1 -6.52 23.98 -12.42
N ASN A 2 -6.38 23.90 -11.10
CA ASN A 2 -5.39 23.04 -10.45
C ASN A 2 -5.84 21.58 -10.55
N LYS A 3 -5.61 20.94 -11.71
CA LYS A 3 -5.82 19.50 -11.88
C LYS A 3 -4.57 18.78 -11.40
N HIS A 4 -4.44 18.65 -10.09
CA HIS A 4 -3.53 17.67 -9.52
C HIS A 4 -4.10 16.27 -9.84
N PHE A 5 -3.46 15.53 -10.76
CA PHE A 5 -3.82 14.15 -11.14
C PHE A 5 -3.33 13.11 -10.13
N TYR A 6 -3.40 13.44 -8.83
CA TYR A 6 -3.04 12.49 -7.78
C TYR A 6 -4.32 11.90 -7.23
N LEU A 7 -4.44 10.59 -7.28
CA LEU A 7 -5.43 9.88 -6.48
C LEU A 7 -5.18 10.27 -5.03
N LYS A 8 -6.13 10.97 -4.39
CA LYS A 8 -5.99 11.34 -2.98
C LYS A 8 -5.99 10.06 -2.15
N HIS A 9 -4.81 9.63 -1.72
CA HIS A 9 -4.65 8.44 -0.90
C HIS A 9 -4.86 8.79 0.57
N GLU A 10 -5.89 8.20 1.17
CA GLU A 10 -5.94 8.12 2.63
C GLU A 10 -4.96 7.03 3.06
N ILE A 11 -3.71 7.40 3.38
CA ILE A 11 -2.67 6.47 3.87
C ILE A 11 -3.18 5.62 5.05
N MET A 12 -4.13 6.17 5.81
CA MET A 12 -4.77 5.55 6.96
C MET A 12 -5.82 4.49 6.62
N ALA A 13 -6.25 4.37 5.37
CA ALA A 13 -7.21 3.36 4.93
C ALA A 13 -6.77 1.95 5.32
N PHE A 14 -5.46 1.70 5.37
CA PHE A 14 -4.90 0.43 5.81
C PHE A 14 -5.37 0.03 7.22
N ASN A 15 -5.58 0.98 8.14
CA ASN A 15 -5.99 0.70 9.51
C ASN A 15 -7.49 0.41 9.64
N ASP A 16 -8.28 0.55 8.57
CA ASP A 16 -9.70 0.24 8.62
C ASP A 16 -9.91 -1.28 8.84
N PRO A 17 -10.73 -1.69 9.82
CA PRO A 17 -11.00 -3.10 10.09
C PRO A 17 -11.50 -3.89 8.87
N ARG A 18 -12.20 -3.22 7.94
CA ARG A 18 -12.69 -3.84 6.69
C ARG A 18 -11.55 -4.17 5.74
N ILE A 19 -10.57 -3.27 5.61
CA ILE A 19 -9.36 -3.52 4.82
C ILE A 19 -8.55 -4.65 5.45
N GLN A 20 -8.38 -4.65 6.78
CA GLN A 20 -7.70 -5.74 7.49
C GLN A 20 -8.41 -7.09 7.32
N ASN A 21 -9.75 -7.11 7.33
CA ASN A 21 -10.52 -8.31 7.05
C ASN A 21 -10.31 -8.80 5.61
N MET A 22 -10.33 -7.91 4.62
CA MET A 22 -10.05 -8.25 3.23
C MET A 22 -8.65 -8.83 3.04
N LEU A 23 -7.62 -8.22 3.65
CA LEU A 23 -6.25 -8.73 3.59
C LEU A 23 -6.13 -10.12 4.22
N ARG A 24 -6.83 -10.38 5.33
CA ARG A 24 -6.80 -11.69 6.00
C ARG A 24 -7.40 -12.80 5.15
N GLN A 25 -8.49 -12.50 4.42
CA GLN A 25 -9.20 -13.50 3.63
C GLN A 25 -8.58 -13.71 2.23
N GLU A 26 -8.14 -12.64 1.59
CA GLU A 26 -7.78 -12.65 0.16
C GLU A 26 -6.35 -12.16 -0.12
N GLY A 27 -5.62 -11.73 0.92
CA GLY A 27 -4.23 -11.33 0.85
C GLY A 27 -3.98 -9.99 0.13
N GLY A 28 -2.71 -9.74 -0.18
CA GLY A 28 -2.28 -8.51 -0.86
C GLY A 28 -2.87 -8.33 -2.27
N LYS A 29 -3.30 -9.42 -2.92
CA LYS A 29 -4.00 -9.35 -4.21
C LYS A 29 -5.30 -8.55 -4.10
N ALA A 30 -6.05 -8.73 -3.02
CA ALA A 30 -7.30 -8.01 -2.79
C ALA A 30 -7.05 -6.54 -2.49
N TYR A 31 -5.97 -6.23 -1.76
CA TYR A 31 -5.55 -4.84 -1.56
C TYR A 31 -5.24 -4.15 -2.89
N GLY A 32 -4.48 -4.82 -3.77
CA GLY A 32 -4.23 -4.34 -5.12
C GLY A 32 -5.52 -4.16 -5.94
N ALA A 33 -6.47 -5.10 -5.84
CA ALA A 33 -7.74 -5.01 -6.54
C ALA A 33 -8.62 -3.86 -6.03
N TYR A 34 -8.67 -3.63 -4.70
CA TYR A 34 -9.35 -2.48 -4.11
C TYR A 34 -8.79 -1.17 -4.67
N TRP A 35 -7.47 -0.99 -4.67
CA TRP A 35 -6.85 0.21 -5.22
C TRP A 35 -7.06 0.37 -6.72
N TYR A 36 -7.03 -0.74 -7.46
CA TYR A 36 -7.31 -0.73 -8.88
C TYR A 36 -8.73 -0.25 -9.18
N ILE A 37 -9.73 -0.69 -8.39
CA ILE A 37 -11.11 -0.21 -8.52
C ILE A 37 -11.22 1.28 -8.16
N MET A 38 -10.60 1.70 -7.05
CA MET A 38 -10.54 3.11 -6.65
C MET A 38 -9.93 4.00 -7.74
N GLU A 39 -8.88 3.54 -8.40
CA GLU A 39 -8.27 4.22 -9.54
C GLU A 39 -9.27 4.41 -10.68
N LYS A 40 -10.03 3.36 -11.06
CA LYS A 40 -11.01 3.47 -12.15
C LYS A 40 -12.19 4.37 -11.82
N LEU A 41 -12.63 4.41 -10.57
CA LEU A 41 -13.67 5.32 -10.10
C LEU A 41 -13.20 6.78 -10.07
N SER A 42 -11.92 7.02 -9.79
CA SER A 42 -11.37 8.39 -9.78
C SER A 42 -11.35 9.08 -11.15
N LEU A 43 -11.56 8.31 -12.22
CA LEU A 43 -11.74 8.84 -13.57
C LEU A 43 -13.14 9.46 -13.77
N LEU A 44 -14.07 9.17 -12.87
CA LEU A 44 -15.45 9.64 -12.90
C LEU A 44 -15.61 10.85 -11.97
N PRO A 45 -16.46 11.83 -12.35
CA PRO A 45 -16.65 13.05 -11.56
C PRO A 45 -17.18 12.77 -10.15
N ASP A 46 -18.09 11.79 -10.01
CA ASP A 46 -18.80 11.51 -8.77
C ASP A 46 -18.25 10.30 -8.00
N MET A 47 -17.17 9.69 -8.50
CA MET A 47 -16.59 8.44 -7.95
C MET A 47 -17.62 7.30 -7.78
N GLU A 48 -18.68 7.31 -8.60
CA GLU A 48 -19.74 6.31 -8.61
C GLU A 48 -19.88 5.71 -10.02
N ALA A 49 -20.16 4.41 -10.10
CA ALA A 49 -20.35 3.74 -11.38
C ALA A 49 -21.36 2.59 -11.29
N GLU A 50 -21.94 2.20 -12.43
CA GLU A 50 -22.66 0.94 -12.53
C GLU A 50 -21.73 -0.26 -12.31
N LEU A 51 -22.21 -1.37 -11.76
CA LEU A 51 -21.40 -2.60 -11.56
C LEU A 51 -20.72 -3.06 -12.87
N LYS A 52 -21.42 -2.94 -14.00
CA LYS A 52 -20.90 -3.33 -15.33
C LYS A 52 -19.72 -2.48 -15.79
N TYR A 53 -19.50 -1.30 -15.20
CA TYR A 53 -18.39 -0.39 -15.52
C TYR A 53 -17.03 -1.08 -15.38
N LEU A 54 -16.90 -2.05 -14.47
CA LEU A 54 -15.65 -2.77 -14.26
C LEU A 54 -15.34 -3.83 -15.33
N LYS A 55 -16.30 -4.21 -16.18
CA LYS A 55 -16.12 -5.28 -17.18
C LYS A 55 -14.96 -5.02 -18.15
N PRO A 56 -14.83 -3.82 -18.76
CA PRO A 56 -13.74 -3.54 -19.69
C PRO A 56 -12.36 -3.49 -19.03
N PHE A 57 -12.30 -3.32 -17.71
CA PHE A 57 -11.06 -3.24 -16.93
C PHE A 57 -10.57 -4.58 -16.40
N ALA A 58 -11.25 -5.68 -16.73
CA ALA A 58 -10.85 -7.01 -16.30
C ALA A 58 -9.49 -7.40 -16.89
N THR A 59 -8.60 -7.89 -16.03
CA THR A 59 -7.27 -8.40 -16.41
C THR A 59 -7.10 -9.83 -15.96
N ARG A 60 -5.98 -10.46 -16.32
CA ARG A 60 -5.62 -11.81 -15.86
C ARG A 60 -5.63 -11.93 -14.34
N ASN A 61 -5.17 -10.89 -13.63
CA ASN A 61 -5.06 -10.91 -12.16
C ASN A 61 -6.33 -10.36 -11.49
N PHE A 62 -6.97 -9.36 -12.09
CA PHE A 62 -8.20 -8.74 -11.60
C PHE A 62 -9.34 -9.03 -12.56
N THR A 63 -9.88 -10.25 -12.49
CA THR A 63 -11.03 -10.65 -13.31
C THR A 63 -12.28 -9.88 -12.86
N TYR A 64 -13.26 -9.71 -13.75
CA TYR A 64 -14.52 -9.04 -13.41
C TYR A 64 -15.22 -9.69 -12.18
N PRO A 65 -15.38 -11.03 -12.11
CA PRO A 65 -15.93 -11.67 -10.91
C PRO A 65 -15.12 -11.40 -9.64
N TYR A 66 -13.79 -11.32 -9.75
CA TYR A 66 -12.94 -11.03 -8.60
C TYR A 66 -13.09 -9.59 -8.13
N MET A 67 -13.11 -8.61 -9.04
CA MET A 67 -13.38 -7.22 -8.68
C MET A 67 -14.77 -7.06 -8.05
N MET A 68 -15.78 -7.74 -8.60
CA MET A 68 -17.12 -7.77 -8.02
C MET A 68 -17.13 -8.32 -6.59
N LYS A 69 -16.39 -9.40 -6.32
CA LYS A 69 -16.21 -9.92 -4.96
C LYS A 69 -15.64 -8.88 -4.00
N ILE A 70 -14.66 -8.09 -4.45
CA ILE A 70 -14.10 -6.99 -3.63
C ILE A 70 -15.14 -5.91 -3.35
N VAL A 71 -15.92 -5.52 -4.37
CA VAL A 71 -16.98 -4.51 -4.25
C VAL A 71 -18.04 -4.92 -3.24
N THR A 72 -18.49 -6.18 -3.26
CA THR A 72 -19.67 -6.61 -2.51
C THR A 72 -19.38 -7.17 -1.12
N ASN A 73 -18.24 -7.82 -0.90
CA ASN A 73 -18.09 -8.71 0.26
C ASN A 73 -17.40 -8.07 1.48
N PHE A 74 -16.71 -6.95 1.31
CA PHE A 74 -15.85 -6.38 2.37
C PHE A 74 -16.38 -5.06 2.95
N GLY A 75 -17.53 -4.56 2.48
CA GLY A 75 -18.12 -3.30 2.96
C GLY A 75 -17.25 -2.07 2.68
N LEU A 76 -16.39 -2.16 1.67
CA LEU A 76 -15.50 -1.08 1.21
C LEU A 76 -16.21 -0.12 0.24
N PHE A 77 -17.31 -0.57 -0.35
CA PHE A 77 -18.14 0.18 -1.28
C PHE A 77 -19.59 0.12 -0.82
N THR A 78 -20.32 1.22 -1.00
CA THR A 78 -21.77 1.23 -0.94
C THR A 78 -22.24 0.66 -2.26
N VAL A 79 -23.09 -0.37 -2.22
CA VAL A 79 -23.69 -0.96 -3.42
C VAL A 79 -25.20 -0.73 -3.35
N THR A 80 -25.73 -0.03 -4.34
CA THR A 80 -27.16 0.13 -4.59
C THR A 80 -27.60 -0.83 -5.70
N ASP A 81 -28.86 -0.77 -6.14
CA ASP A 81 -29.44 -1.73 -7.10
C ASP A 81 -28.56 -2.01 -8.32
N SER A 82 -27.94 -0.97 -8.90
CA SER A 82 -27.05 -1.13 -10.06
C SER A 82 -25.69 -0.43 -9.95
N CYS A 83 -25.51 0.42 -8.94
CA CYS A 83 -24.33 1.29 -8.84
C CYS A 83 -23.54 1.04 -7.57
N PHE A 84 -22.29 1.49 -7.57
CA PHE A 84 -21.43 1.43 -6.40
C PHE A 84 -20.50 2.65 -6.32
N SER A 85 -20.20 3.04 -5.08
CA SER A 85 -19.32 4.15 -4.75
C SER A 85 -18.47 3.81 -3.51
N PRO A 86 -17.28 4.41 -3.34
CA PRO A 86 -16.41 4.08 -2.23
C PRO A 86 -17.01 4.57 -0.90
N VAL A 87 -16.88 3.76 0.15
CA VAL A 87 -17.24 4.21 1.50
C VAL A 87 -16.07 4.99 2.09
N GLN A 88 -16.36 6.04 2.84
CA GLN A 88 -15.33 6.69 3.64
C GLN A 88 -14.79 5.71 4.69
N LEU A 89 -13.49 5.44 4.62
CA LEU A 89 -12.82 4.57 5.56
C LEU A 89 -12.49 5.35 6.84
N ASN A 90 -12.30 4.64 7.95
CA ASN A 90 -11.97 5.27 9.23
C ASN A 90 -10.63 6.01 9.11
N THR A 91 -10.68 7.31 8.83
CA THR A 91 -9.55 8.25 8.84
C THR A 91 -9.18 8.72 10.24
N LYS A 92 -9.80 8.16 11.28
CA LYS A 92 -9.49 8.53 12.66
C LYS A 92 -8.07 8.09 12.93
N CYS A 93 -7.12 9.03 12.82
CA CYS A 93 -5.95 9.05 13.67
C CYS A 93 -6.47 8.71 15.06
N VAL A 94 -6.05 7.58 15.60
CA VAL A 94 -6.04 7.41 17.04
C VAL A 94 -5.07 8.47 17.54
N ALA A 95 -5.56 9.69 17.75
CA ALA A 95 -5.00 10.55 18.77
C ALA A 95 -5.39 9.87 20.07
N GLU A 96 -4.61 8.85 20.45
CA GLU A 96 -4.60 8.45 21.85
C GLU A 96 -4.21 9.71 22.63
N PRO A 97 -5.00 10.15 23.62
CA PRO A 97 -4.54 11.16 24.53
C PRO A 97 -3.32 10.54 25.22
N GLN A 98 -2.12 11.03 24.88
CA GLN A 98 -0.96 10.81 25.71
C GLN A 98 -1.37 11.29 27.09
N LYS A 99 -1.62 10.34 28.00
CA LYS A 99 -1.65 10.64 29.42
C LYS A 99 -0.33 11.33 29.69
N ALA A 100 -0.42 12.62 30.01
CA ALA A 100 0.69 13.36 30.57
C ALA A 100 1.05 12.67 31.90
N GLU A 101 2.02 11.77 31.86
CA GLU A 101 2.76 11.40 33.06
C GLU A 101 3.65 12.60 33.40
N GLU A 102 3.12 13.42 34.29
CA GLU A 102 3.88 14.36 35.10
C GLU A 102 4.97 13.59 35.85
N ASN A 103 6.21 13.73 35.40
CA ASN A 103 7.36 13.31 36.18
C ASN A 103 8.21 14.55 36.50
N THR A 104 8.02 14.99 37.74
CA THR A 104 8.83 15.97 38.47
C THR A 104 10.31 15.70 38.27
N ALA A 105 11.03 16.75 37.88
CA ALA A 105 12.48 16.72 37.78
C ALA A 105 13.12 16.69 39.18
N GLU A 106 13.87 15.63 39.49
CA GLU A 106 14.97 15.70 40.46
C GLU A 106 16.24 15.13 39.82
N ASN A 107 17.30 15.92 39.96
CA ASN A 107 18.58 15.83 39.27
C ASN A 107 19.58 15.03 40.13
N SER A 108 20.26 14.03 39.58
CA SER A 108 21.59 13.62 40.11
C SER A 108 22.34 12.70 39.14
N GLY A 109 23.50 13.17 38.65
CA GLY A 109 24.70 12.33 38.54
C GLY A 109 24.98 11.59 37.23
N GLN A 110 25.83 12.21 36.39
CA GLN A 110 26.92 11.60 35.61
C GLN A 110 26.65 10.28 34.83
N ASN A 111 26.54 10.40 33.50
CA ASN A 111 27.56 9.85 32.59
C ASN A 111 27.20 10.15 31.13
N GLY A 112 28.07 10.91 30.46
CA GLY A 112 28.02 11.03 29.00
C GLY A 112 28.42 9.70 28.36
N LYS A 113 27.51 9.09 27.60
CA LYS A 113 27.86 8.07 26.61
C LYS A 113 27.32 8.49 25.25
N LYS A 114 28.28 8.83 24.39
CA LYS A 114 28.14 9.07 22.96
C LYS A 114 27.48 7.86 22.28
N TYR A 115 26.62 8.13 21.31
CA TYR A 115 26.15 7.15 20.34
C TYR A 115 27.35 6.44 19.68
N PRO A 116 27.33 5.11 19.50
CA PRO A 116 28.38 4.43 18.76
C PRO A 116 28.30 4.84 17.27
N ASP A 117 29.43 5.32 16.77
CA ASP A 117 29.70 5.54 15.36
C ASP A 117 29.77 4.16 14.66
N ASN A 118 29.03 3.99 13.57
CA ASN A 118 29.06 2.76 12.80
C ASN A 118 30.27 2.78 11.85
N ASP A 119 31.44 2.46 12.39
CA ASP A 119 32.63 2.11 11.63
C ASP A 119 32.41 0.78 10.88
N VAL A 120 31.92 0.83 9.64
CA VAL A 120 32.00 -0.30 8.71
C VAL A 120 33.45 -0.44 8.25
N LYS A 121 34.21 -1.33 8.91
CA LYS A 121 35.48 -1.85 8.37
C LYS A 121 35.22 -3.02 7.40
N PRO A 122 35.97 -3.10 6.28
CA PRO A 122 35.74 -4.08 5.24
C PRO A 122 36.31 -5.45 5.66
N GLY A 123 35.42 -6.44 5.77
CA GLY A 123 35.79 -7.84 5.91
C GLY A 123 36.33 -8.40 4.59
N LYS A 124 37.51 -9.01 4.64
CA LYS A 124 38.16 -9.72 3.54
C LYS A 124 37.46 -11.06 3.31
N ASN A 125 36.87 -11.24 2.13
CA ASN A 125 36.42 -12.54 1.65
C ASN A 125 37.28 -12.89 0.45
N ALA A 126 38.30 -13.72 0.67
CA ALA A 126 39.11 -14.27 -0.41
C ALA A 126 38.28 -15.30 -1.20
N GLY A 127 38.25 -15.13 -2.52
CA GLY A 127 38.20 -16.22 -3.49
C GLY A 127 36.82 -16.80 -3.82
N PHE A 128 36.18 -16.27 -4.86
CA PHE A 128 35.69 -17.09 -5.97
C PHE A 128 35.66 -16.23 -7.24
N SER A 129 36.76 -16.29 -7.99
CA SER A 129 36.85 -15.78 -9.35
C SER A 129 36.38 -16.87 -10.31
N THR A 130 35.28 -16.64 -11.02
CA THR A 130 35.09 -17.19 -12.37
C THR A 130 34.53 -16.11 -13.29
N LYS A 131 35.48 -15.36 -13.85
CA LYS A 131 35.50 -14.76 -15.20
C LYS A 131 34.16 -14.73 -15.96
N ASN A 132 33.63 -13.52 -16.11
CA ASN A 132 32.60 -13.18 -17.10
C ASN A 132 32.98 -13.72 -18.48
N ARG A 133 32.07 -14.51 -19.07
CA ARG A 133 32.10 -14.92 -20.47
C ARG A 133 31.22 -13.96 -21.26
N GLN A 134 31.83 -12.97 -21.89
CA GLN A 134 31.24 -12.31 -23.07
C GLN A 134 32.35 -11.96 -24.04
N THR A 135 32.34 -12.59 -25.21
CA THR A 135 32.84 -12.03 -26.47
C THR A 135 32.23 -12.80 -27.63
N MET A 136 31.27 -12.11 -28.25
CA MET A 136 30.77 -12.13 -29.62
C MET A 136 31.05 -13.35 -30.52
N ASP A 137 29.93 -13.96 -30.93
CA ASP A 137 29.71 -14.53 -32.26
C ASP A 137 29.89 -13.42 -33.33
N LYS A 138 30.75 -13.67 -34.33
CA LYS A 138 30.53 -13.32 -35.74
C LYS A 138 31.66 -13.81 -36.65
N ASN A 139 31.22 -14.55 -37.67
CA ASN A 139 31.76 -14.70 -39.03
C ASN A 139 32.52 -15.98 -39.40
N ARG A 140 31.74 -16.86 -40.04
CA ARG A 140 32.07 -17.68 -41.22
C ARG A 140 33.17 -17.09 -42.11
N ASP A 141 34.12 -17.93 -42.48
CA ASP A 141 34.39 -18.34 -43.86
C ASP A 141 34.75 -19.83 -43.88
#